data_AF-A0AB34IYG1-F1
#
_entry.id   AF-A0AB34IYG1-F1
#
_cell.length_a   1.000
_cell.length_b   1.000
_cell.length_c   1.000
_cell.angle_alpha   90.00
_cell.angle_beta   90.00
_cell.angle_gamma   90.00
#
_symmetry.space_group_name_H-M   'P 1'
#
loop_
_entity.id
_entity.type
_entity.pdbx_description
1 polymer ?
#
loop_
_entity_poly.entity_id
_entity_poly.type
_entity_poly.pdbx_seq_one_letter_code
_entity_poly.pdbx_strand_id
1 'polypeptide(L)'
;MVGPLLGGAKNATMKHRFSAICAESCLLLEGELAASEAVQPLLMQVACERGDEDFEHLELGDGHLPEMVLHHCRTMREGIAEPAVQCRGAARLAKLMHGGLTGVGVRFAESAAVEAIVCALTFHPTDWDVQLACCAALGRIMEEASRRQMLLHTSACEALIGAIIRATAEAPRVSACACAGLANFAADPQAIRRAVHAGAAREIVAMMRFAPTDGEIQENGCIALSRFAVDASAVKIAKELVQEGSPEVLMSAIRNFPRRVILLRHATAALHNLVKSRALNTDFIDLHLGEKLLLAATQDDAKPRASR
;
A
#
# COMPACT_ATOMS: atom_id res chain seq x y z
N MET A 1 20.87 28.12 68.14
CA MET A 1 19.82 27.89 67.14
C MET A 1 20.38 28.41 65.83
N VAL A 2 20.66 27.62 64.79
CA VAL A 2 19.85 26.57 64.18
C VAL A 2 20.78 25.55 63.50
N GLY A 3 20.36 24.28 63.55
CA GLY A 3 20.73 23.18 62.65
C GLY A 3 20.35 21.83 63.28
N PRO A 4 20.22 20.71 62.53
CA PRO A 4 20.08 20.57 61.08
C PRO A 4 19.15 19.38 60.62
N LEU A 5 19.13 19.09 59.30
CA LEU A 5 18.86 17.80 58.60
C LEU A 5 17.45 17.13 58.67
N LEU A 6 16.83 16.91 57.49
CA LEU A 6 16.62 15.58 56.88
C LEU A 6 15.63 15.66 55.70
N GLY A 7 16.16 15.51 54.48
CA GLY A 7 15.41 15.10 53.30
C GLY A 7 15.42 13.58 53.15
N GLY A 8 14.42 13.05 52.40
CA GLY A 8 14.44 11.69 51.87
C GLY A 8 13.79 10.60 52.73
N ALA A 9 12.45 10.51 52.74
CA ALA A 9 11.74 9.27 53.18
C ALA A 9 10.25 9.16 52.80
N LYS A 10 9.59 10.19 52.23
CA LYS A 10 8.11 10.16 52.06
C LYS A 10 7.58 9.70 50.69
N ASN A 11 8.44 9.44 49.69
CA ASN A 11 7.99 9.15 48.32
C ASN A 11 7.98 7.65 47.91
N ALA A 12 8.63 6.77 48.68
CA ALA A 12 8.68 5.33 48.35
C ALA A 12 7.48 4.54 48.90
N THR A 13 6.95 4.94 50.06
CA THR A 13 5.83 4.25 50.72
C THR A 13 4.45 4.60 50.15
N MET A 14 4.31 5.73 49.43
CA MET A 14 3.09 6.04 48.68
C MET A 14 3.00 5.27 47.34
N LYS A 15 4.13 5.04 46.66
CA LYS A 15 4.16 4.27 45.40
C LYS A 15 3.76 2.80 45.59
N HIS A 16 4.20 2.16 46.67
CA HIS A 16 3.83 0.77 46.95
C HIS A 16 2.39 0.58 47.43
N ARG A 17 1.79 1.58 48.09
CA ARG A 17 0.38 1.51 48.51
C ARG A 17 -0.61 1.77 47.36
N PHE A 18 -0.24 2.56 46.36
CA PHE A 18 -1.05 2.72 45.15
C PHE A 18 -0.99 1.50 44.21
N SER A 19 0.16 0.80 44.16
CA SER A 19 0.31 -0.41 43.33
C SER A 19 -0.53 -1.61 43.78
N ALA A 20 -0.76 -1.78 45.08
CA ALA A 20 -1.51 -2.93 45.61
C ALA A 20 -3.03 -2.70 45.63
N ILE A 21 -3.49 -1.46 45.85
CA ILE A 21 -4.93 -1.15 45.92
C ILE A 21 -5.55 -1.05 44.50
N CYS A 22 -4.76 -0.74 43.46
CA CYS A 22 -5.25 -0.67 42.08
C CYS A 22 -5.43 -2.05 41.41
N ALA A 23 -4.70 -3.10 41.80
CA ALA A 23 -4.75 -4.38 41.08
C ALA A 23 -6.04 -5.18 41.37
N GLU A 24 -6.49 -5.22 42.62
CA GLU A 24 -7.76 -5.89 42.98
C GLU A 24 -9.00 -5.02 42.67
N SER A 25 -8.84 -3.70 42.58
CA SER A 25 -9.94 -2.79 42.22
C SER A 25 -10.17 -2.72 40.70
N CYS A 26 -9.15 -2.97 39.86
CA CYS A 26 -9.29 -2.94 38.39
C CYS A 26 -10.16 -4.08 37.85
N LEU A 27 -10.02 -5.31 38.36
CA LEU A 27 -10.77 -6.46 37.85
C LEU A 27 -12.30 -6.39 38.09
N LEU A 28 -12.74 -5.64 39.11
CA LEU A 28 -14.17 -5.43 39.39
C LEU A 28 -14.74 -4.21 38.65
N LEU A 29 -13.89 -3.28 38.22
CA LEU A 29 -14.25 -2.05 37.53
C LEU A 29 -14.23 -2.21 35.99
N GLU A 30 -13.51 -3.20 35.46
CA GLU A 30 -13.43 -3.49 34.02
C GLU A 30 -14.79 -3.90 33.40
N GLY A 31 -15.71 -4.47 34.18
CA GLY A 31 -17.05 -4.84 33.69
C GLY A 31 -18.02 -3.67 33.51
N GLU A 32 -17.97 -2.66 34.39
CA GLU A 32 -18.91 -1.52 34.38
C GLU A 32 -18.34 -0.27 33.69
N LEU A 33 -17.01 -0.09 33.65
CA LEU A 33 -16.37 1.05 32.96
C LEU A 33 -16.08 0.78 31.47
N ALA A 34 -15.94 -0.48 31.04
CA ALA A 34 -15.74 -0.80 29.61
C ALA A 34 -16.94 -0.43 28.72
N ALA A 35 -18.13 -0.31 29.31
CA ALA A 35 -19.36 0.10 28.63
C ALA A 35 -19.57 1.62 28.56
N SER A 36 -18.71 2.42 29.21
CA SER A 36 -18.82 3.88 29.22
C SER A 36 -17.99 4.51 28.10
N GLU A 37 -18.66 5.14 27.12
CA GLU A 37 -18.02 5.87 26.01
C GLU A 37 -16.99 6.91 26.48
N ALA A 38 -17.15 7.46 27.69
CA ALA A 38 -16.24 8.45 28.26
C ALA A 38 -14.91 7.88 28.77
N VAL A 39 -14.81 6.56 28.97
CA VAL A 39 -13.66 5.91 29.65
C VAL A 39 -12.81 5.14 28.65
N GLN A 40 -13.38 4.75 27.50
CA GLN A 40 -12.65 4.13 26.40
C GLN A 40 -11.44 4.94 25.90
N PRO A 41 -11.47 6.29 25.81
CA PRO A 41 -10.30 7.07 25.40
C PRO A 41 -9.15 6.99 26.41
N LEU A 42 -9.47 6.95 27.71
CA LEU A 42 -8.48 6.82 28.78
C LEU A 42 -7.93 5.40 28.88
N LEU A 43 -8.76 4.38 28.71
CA LEU A 43 -8.31 2.98 28.62
C LEU A 43 -7.43 2.75 27.39
N MET A 44 -7.77 3.37 26.25
CA MET A 44 -6.94 3.35 25.05
C MET A 44 -5.60 4.06 25.29
N GLN A 45 -5.61 5.25 25.89
CA GLN A 45 -4.39 5.99 26.20
C GLN A 45 -3.48 5.21 27.15
N VAL A 46 -4.04 4.61 28.21
CA VAL A 46 -3.28 3.81 29.19
C VAL A 46 -2.77 2.50 28.59
N ALA A 47 -3.53 1.84 27.72
CA ALA A 47 -3.09 0.63 27.02
C ALA A 47 -2.01 0.92 25.96
N CYS A 48 -2.17 2.02 25.21
CA CYS A 48 -1.16 2.54 24.29
C CYS A 48 0.15 2.90 25.01
N GLU A 49 0.08 3.45 26.22
CA GLU A 49 1.25 3.73 27.07
C GLU A 49 1.92 2.46 27.62
N ARG A 50 1.23 1.31 27.64
CA ARG A 50 1.72 0.01 28.13
C ARG A 50 2.27 -0.92 27.04
N GLY A 51 1.93 -0.68 25.77
CA GLY A 51 2.41 -1.49 24.65
C GLY A 51 1.80 -2.90 24.59
N ASP A 52 0.62 -3.11 25.18
CA ASP A 52 -0.04 -4.42 25.22
C ASP A 52 -0.54 -4.84 23.82
N GLU A 53 -0.17 -6.05 23.39
CA GLU A 53 -0.44 -6.60 22.04
C GLU A 53 -1.89 -7.13 21.86
N ASP A 54 -2.71 -7.15 22.92
CA ASP A 54 -4.01 -7.84 22.98
C ASP A 54 -5.22 -7.04 22.45
N PHE A 55 -5.01 -6.08 21.54
CA PHE A 55 -6.11 -5.28 20.95
C PHE A 55 -6.67 -5.86 19.63
N GLU A 56 -6.41 -7.13 19.33
CA GLU A 56 -7.00 -7.80 18.16
C GLU A 56 -8.53 -7.93 18.23
N HIS A 57 -9.12 -7.83 19.42
CA HIS A 57 -10.54 -8.11 19.67
C HIS A 57 -11.38 -6.90 20.09
N LEU A 58 -10.81 -5.69 20.20
CA LEU A 58 -11.60 -4.51 20.57
C LEU A 58 -12.27 -3.90 19.32
N GLU A 59 -13.54 -4.27 19.10
CA GLU A 59 -14.43 -3.59 18.15
C GLU A 59 -14.76 -2.19 18.68
N LEU A 60 -13.91 -1.23 18.35
CA LEU A 60 -14.17 0.18 18.63
C LEU A 60 -15.15 0.71 17.59
N GLY A 61 -16.23 1.34 18.05
CA GLY A 61 -17.21 1.98 17.19
C GLY A 61 -16.57 3.03 16.25
N ASP A 62 -17.21 3.25 15.11
CA ASP A 62 -16.72 4.02 13.95
C ASP A 62 -16.20 5.45 14.25
N GLY A 63 -16.55 6.02 15.40
CA GLY A 63 -16.20 7.40 15.80
C GLY A 63 -14.73 7.66 16.15
N HIS A 64 -13.92 6.64 16.46
CA HIS A 64 -12.54 6.82 16.95
C HIS A 64 -11.45 6.43 15.93
N LEU A 65 -11.84 5.98 14.74
CA LEU A 65 -10.90 5.45 13.74
C LEU A 65 -9.84 6.49 13.29
N PRO A 66 -10.14 7.80 13.11
CA PRO A 66 -9.11 8.79 12.78
C PRO A 66 -8.04 8.98 13.88
N GLU A 67 -8.42 8.92 15.15
CA GLU A 67 -7.49 9.07 16.28
C GLU A 67 -6.55 7.86 16.39
N MET A 68 -7.08 6.66 16.15
CA MET A 68 -6.28 5.44 16.09
C MET A 68 -5.24 5.49 14.97
N VAL A 69 -5.64 5.98 13.79
CA VAL A 69 -4.71 6.19 12.67
C VAL A 69 -3.57 7.13 13.10
N LEU A 70 -3.90 8.29 13.69
CA LEU A 70 -2.90 9.25 14.15
C LEU A 70 -2.00 8.70 15.26
N HIS A 71 -2.53 7.86 16.15
CA HIS A 71 -1.74 7.18 17.17
C HIS A 71 -0.70 6.23 16.55
N HIS A 72 -1.09 5.41 15.57
CA HIS A 72 -0.13 4.55 14.87
C HIS A 72 0.89 5.35 14.06
N CYS A 73 0.50 6.48 13.45
CA CYS A 73 1.45 7.38 12.80
C CYS A 73 2.50 7.92 13.78
N ARG A 74 2.10 8.28 15.01
CA ARG A 74 3.04 8.72 16.06
C ARG A 74 3.96 7.59 16.50
N THR A 75 3.40 6.40 16.74
CA THR A 75 4.17 5.21 17.15
C THR A 75 5.24 4.86 16.10
N MET A 76 4.89 4.86 14.81
CA MET A 76 5.84 4.64 13.72
C MET A 76 6.92 5.73 13.67
N ARG A 77 6.57 6.99 13.96
CA ARG A 77 7.53 8.10 13.97
C ARG A 77 8.51 8.01 15.13
N GLU A 78 8.03 7.68 16.33
CA GLU A 78 8.85 7.54 17.53
C GLU A 78 9.78 6.33 17.42
N GLY A 79 9.25 5.20 16.92
CA GLY A 79 10.00 3.98 16.63
C GLY A 79 10.59 3.91 15.23
N ILE A 80 10.94 5.05 14.59
CA ILE A 80 11.36 5.06 13.16
C ILE A 80 12.56 4.16 12.89
N ALA A 81 13.44 3.95 13.87
CA ALA A 81 14.62 3.09 13.73
C ALA A 81 14.32 1.59 13.87
N GLU A 82 13.13 1.19 14.32
CA GLU A 82 12.78 -0.19 14.64
C GLU A 82 11.96 -0.85 13.50
N PRO A 83 12.53 -1.80 12.74
CA PRO A 83 11.83 -2.42 11.61
C PRO A 83 10.51 -3.08 11.99
N ALA A 84 10.47 -3.76 13.13
CA ALA A 84 9.27 -4.45 13.61
C ALA A 84 8.11 -3.47 13.89
N VAL A 85 8.42 -2.28 14.44
CA VAL A 85 7.42 -1.21 14.66
C VAL A 85 6.89 -0.71 13.32
N GLN A 86 7.76 -0.54 12.33
CA GLN A 86 7.36 -0.09 11.00
C GLN A 86 6.47 -1.12 10.28
N CYS A 87 6.83 -2.40 10.32
CA CYS A 87 6.04 -3.48 9.72
C CYS A 87 4.63 -3.56 10.33
N ARG A 88 4.54 -3.60 11.66
CA ARG A 88 3.25 -3.66 12.38
C ARG A 88 2.43 -2.39 12.14
N GLY A 89 3.07 -1.23 12.19
CA GLY A 89 2.44 0.07 11.95
C GLY A 89 1.84 0.16 10.55
N ALA A 90 2.60 -0.18 9.51
CA ALA A 90 2.12 -0.17 8.12
C ALA A 90 0.93 -1.11 7.91
N ALA A 91 1.01 -2.34 8.44
CA ALA A 91 -0.09 -3.31 8.36
C ALA A 91 -1.36 -2.80 9.08
N ARG A 92 -1.20 -2.20 10.27
CA ARG A 92 -2.34 -1.69 11.04
C ARG A 92 -2.98 -0.48 10.39
N LEU A 93 -2.19 0.46 9.88
CA LEU A 93 -2.69 1.60 9.11
C LEU A 93 -3.46 1.14 7.88
N ALA A 94 -2.95 0.16 7.12
CA ALA A 94 -3.65 -0.39 5.97
C ALA A 94 -5.01 -1.01 6.33
N LYS A 95 -5.08 -1.72 7.47
CA LYS A 95 -6.34 -2.30 7.97
C LYS A 95 -7.35 -1.21 8.37
N LEU A 96 -6.91 -0.24 9.16
CA LEU A 96 -7.77 0.86 9.64
C LEU A 96 -8.28 1.71 8.48
N MET A 97 -7.43 2.00 7.51
CA MET A 97 -7.84 2.76 6.33
C MET A 97 -8.84 1.99 5.47
N HIS A 98 -8.73 0.66 5.35
CA HIS A 98 -9.70 -0.12 4.58
C HIS A 98 -11.10 -0.16 5.24
N GLY A 99 -11.18 -0.05 6.57
CA GLY A 99 -12.43 -0.14 7.34
C GLY A 99 -13.42 1.01 7.23
N GLY A 100 -13.30 1.90 6.22
CA GLY A 100 -14.25 3.00 6.01
C GLY A 100 -14.16 4.10 7.08
N LEU A 101 -13.08 4.89 7.04
CA LEU A 101 -12.93 6.05 7.92
C LEU A 101 -14.05 7.07 7.71
N THR A 102 -14.77 7.42 8.78
CA THR A 102 -15.79 8.47 8.79
C THR A 102 -15.52 9.50 9.89
N GLY A 103 -16.13 10.68 9.80
CA GLY A 103 -15.99 11.74 10.79
C GLY A 103 -15.07 12.90 10.38
N VAL A 104 -14.84 13.81 11.33
CA VAL A 104 -14.02 15.01 11.13
C VAL A 104 -12.54 14.62 11.20
N GLY A 105 -11.71 15.16 10.30
CA GLY A 105 -10.26 14.89 10.29
C GLY A 105 -9.82 13.63 9.53
N VAL A 106 -10.74 12.88 8.91
CA VAL A 106 -10.43 11.68 8.11
C VAL A 106 -9.35 11.95 7.05
N ARG A 107 -9.51 13.00 6.24
CA ARG A 107 -8.52 13.33 5.19
C ARG A 107 -7.13 13.62 5.75
N PHE A 108 -7.06 14.23 6.93
CA PHE A 108 -5.80 14.48 7.61
C PHE A 108 -5.16 13.18 8.10
N ALA A 109 -5.95 12.32 8.75
CA ALA A 109 -5.50 11.01 9.21
C ALA A 109 -5.01 10.14 8.05
N GLU A 110 -5.73 10.13 6.92
CA GLU A 110 -5.34 9.38 5.72
C GLU A 110 -4.02 9.91 5.12
N SER A 111 -3.85 11.23 5.00
CA SER A 111 -2.58 11.81 4.52
C SER A 111 -1.43 11.48 5.46
N ALA A 112 -1.64 11.63 6.77
CA ALA A 112 -0.63 11.33 7.78
C ALA A 112 -0.23 9.85 7.78
N ALA A 113 -1.18 8.94 7.54
CA ALA A 113 -0.91 7.50 7.42
C ALA A 113 -0.04 7.19 6.21
N VAL A 114 -0.38 7.76 5.05
CA VAL A 114 0.42 7.59 3.83
C VAL A 114 1.82 8.15 4.01
N GLU A 115 1.95 9.34 4.61
CA GLU A 115 3.25 9.95 4.92
C GLU A 115 4.07 9.08 5.89
N ALA A 116 3.46 8.53 6.94
CA ALA A 116 4.14 7.65 7.88
C ALA A 116 4.68 6.39 7.19
N ILE A 117 3.86 5.76 6.33
CA ILE A 117 4.28 4.58 5.55
C ILE A 117 5.39 4.93 4.57
N VAL A 118 5.31 6.08 3.88
CA VAL A 118 6.38 6.53 2.98
C VAL A 118 7.66 6.83 3.74
N CYS A 119 7.58 7.50 4.90
CA CYS A 119 8.75 7.73 5.75
C CYS A 119 9.43 6.42 6.13
N ALA A 120 8.67 5.41 6.60
CA ALA A 120 9.19 4.09 6.91
C ALA A 120 9.88 3.43 5.70
N LEU A 121 9.23 3.45 4.53
CA LEU A 121 9.75 2.92 3.28
C LEU A 121 11.06 3.61 2.86
N THR A 122 11.20 4.91 3.11
CA THR A 122 12.41 5.67 2.77
C THR A 122 13.53 5.51 3.80
N PHE A 123 13.20 5.33 5.08
CA PHE A 123 14.17 5.21 6.16
C PHE A 123 14.84 3.83 6.20
N HIS A 124 14.11 2.78 5.80
CA HIS A 124 14.58 1.39 5.78
C HIS A 124 14.77 0.85 4.35
N PRO A 125 15.64 1.43 3.52
CA PRO A 125 15.72 1.11 2.09
C PRO A 125 16.14 -0.33 1.79
N THR A 126 16.80 -1.00 2.73
CA THR A 126 17.38 -2.35 2.57
C THR A 126 16.70 -3.40 3.45
N ASP A 127 15.72 -3.02 4.27
CA ASP A 127 14.95 -3.98 5.07
C ASP A 127 13.76 -4.47 4.24
N TRP A 128 13.88 -5.67 3.69
CA TRP A 128 12.89 -6.20 2.76
C TRP A 128 11.52 -6.49 3.39
N ASP A 129 11.46 -6.72 4.70
CA ASP A 129 10.21 -6.90 5.41
C ASP A 129 9.48 -5.56 5.57
N VAL A 130 10.21 -4.49 5.94
CA VAL A 130 9.65 -3.13 5.97
C VAL A 130 9.23 -2.68 4.57
N GLN A 131 10.07 -2.93 3.56
CA GLN A 131 9.74 -2.59 2.17
C GLN A 131 8.47 -3.30 1.72
N LEU A 132 8.34 -4.60 1.97
CA LEU A 132 7.18 -5.39 1.59
C LEU A 132 5.92 -4.93 2.32
N ALA A 133 6.00 -4.75 3.65
CA ALA A 133 4.87 -4.32 4.47
C ALA A 133 4.35 -2.94 4.04
N CYS A 134 5.26 -1.99 3.79
CA CYS A 134 4.91 -0.65 3.35
C CYS A 134 4.34 -0.64 1.92
N CYS A 135 4.92 -1.40 0.98
CA CYS A 135 4.38 -1.51 -0.38
C CYS A 135 2.98 -2.14 -0.38
N ALA A 136 2.76 -3.18 0.43
CA ALA A 136 1.46 -3.83 0.56
C ALA A 136 0.42 -2.88 1.16
N ALA A 137 0.81 -2.13 2.19
CA ALA A 137 -0.04 -1.12 2.82
C ALA A 137 -0.46 -0.04 1.82
N LEU A 138 0.49 0.57 1.09
CA LEU A 138 0.19 1.56 0.06
C LEU A 138 -0.68 0.98 -1.06
N GLY A 139 -0.40 -0.24 -1.52
CA GLY A 139 -1.17 -0.90 -2.57
C GLY A 139 -2.63 -1.13 -2.18
N ARG A 140 -2.87 -1.51 -0.91
CA ARG A 140 -4.23 -1.65 -0.34
C ARG A 140 -4.95 -0.31 -0.21
N ILE A 141 -4.24 0.72 0.22
CA ILE A 141 -4.80 2.09 0.31
C ILE A 141 -5.18 2.61 -1.09
N MET A 142 -4.37 2.33 -2.10
CA MET A 142 -4.57 2.73 -3.51
C MET A 142 -5.71 2.01 -4.22
N GLU A 143 -6.09 0.82 -3.75
CA GLU A 143 -7.22 0.05 -4.30
C GLU A 143 -8.55 0.84 -4.19
N GLU A 144 -8.68 1.59 -3.10
CA GLU A 144 -9.90 2.33 -2.77
C GLU A 144 -10.06 3.61 -3.59
N ALA A 145 -11.12 3.66 -4.38
CA ALA A 145 -11.36 4.73 -5.35
C ALA A 145 -11.46 6.12 -4.72
N SER A 146 -12.08 6.21 -3.54
CA SER A 146 -12.27 7.45 -2.79
C SER A 146 -10.95 8.07 -2.33
N ARG A 147 -9.87 7.28 -2.21
CA ARG A 147 -8.57 7.72 -1.68
C ARG A 147 -7.55 8.07 -2.75
N ARG A 148 -7.75 7.62 -3.98
CA ARG A 148 -6.80 7.87 -5.09
C ARG A 148 -6.52 9.35 -5.33
N GLN A 149 -7.54 10.21 -5.22
CA GLN A 149 -7.35 11.66 -5.37
C GLN A 149 -6.47 12.26 -4.27
N MET A 150 -6.61 11.81 -3.02
CA MET A 150 -5.75 12.27 -1.93
C MET A 150 -4.29 11.88 -2.18
N LEU A 151 -4.06 10.66 -2.68
CA LEU A 151 -2.72 10.16 -2.97
C LEU A 151 -1.98 10.97 -4.05
N LEU A 152 -2.71 11.67 -4.93
CA LEU A 152 -2.13 12.58 -5.92
C LEU A 152 -1.32 13.72 -5.30
N HIS A 153 -1.51 14.01 -4.01
CA HIS A 153 -0.76 15.05 -3.29
C HIS A 153 0.31 14.49 -2.35
N THR A 154 0.49 13.18 -2.30
CA THR A 154 1.49 12.49 -1.46
C THR A 154 2.66 11.97 -2.28
N SER A 155 3.81 11.65 -1.68
CA SER A 155 4.96 11.02 -2.36
C SER A 155 4.84 9.49 -2.52
N ALA A 156 3.64 8.92 -2.35
CA ALA A 156 3.44 7.47 -2.37
C ALA A 156 3.82 6.83 -3.72
N CYS A 157 3.55 7.53 -4.84
CA CYS A 157 3.90 7.04 -6.17
C CYS A 157 5.43 6.92 -6.33
N GLU A 158 6.16 7.98 -6.01
CA GLU A 158 7.62 8.03 -6.09
C GLU A 158 8.26 7.02 -5.12
N ALA A 159 7.63 6.82 -3.95
CA ALA A 159 8.07 5.84 -2.95
C ALA A 159 7.98 4.40 -3.50
N LEU A 160 6.87 4.04 -4.16
CA LEU A 160 6.71 2.72 -4.81
C LEU A 160 7.69 2.54 -5.98
N ILE A 161 7.91 3.57 -6.80
CA ILE A 161 8.91 3.52 -7.88
C ILE A 161 10.30 3.28 -7.28
N GLY A 162 10.65 4.00 -6.21
CA GLY A 162 11.90 3.80 -5.49
C GLY A 162 12.05 2.38 -4.91
N ALA A 163 10.97 1.79 -4.41
CA ALA A 163 10.97 0.40 -3.94
C ALA A 163 11.22 -0.58 -5.08
N ILE A 164 10.62 -0.38 -6.26
CA ILE A 164 10.92 -1.20 -7.45
C ILE A 164 12.41 -1.10 -7.79
N ILE A 165 12.96 0.13 -7.87
CA ILE A 165 14.37 0.35 -8.21
C ILE A 165 15.31 -0.40 -7.27
N ARG A 166 15.09 -0.27 -5.95
CA ARG A 166 15.96 -0.90 -4.94
C ARG A 166 15.83 -2.42 -4.90
N ALA A 167 14.60 -2.93 -5.03
CA ALA A 167 14.32 -4.35 -4.90
C ALA A 167 14.55 -5.15 -6.19
N THR A 168 14.75 -4.48 -7.32
CA THR A 168 15.05 -5.16 -8.58
C THR A 168 16.30 -6.01 -8.39
N ALA A 169 16.21 -7.29 -8.75
CA ALA A 169 17.19 -8.34 -8.48
C ALA A 169 17.22 -8.93 -7.07
N GLU A 170 17.18 -8.09 -6.03
CA GLU A 170 17.43 -8.53 -4.66
C GLU A 170 16.18 -9.03 -3.93
N ALA A 171 15.02 -8.43 -4.20
CA ALA A 171 13.75 -8.77 -3.54
C ALA A 171 12.57 -8.74 -4.54
N PRO A 172 12.43 -9.73 -5.44
CA PRO A 172 11.40 -9.79 -6.47
C PRO A 172 9.97 -9.57 -5.96
N ARG A 173 9.65 -10.08 -4.76
CA ARG A 173 8.35 -9.92 -4.12
C ARG A 173 8.03 -8.46 -3.78
N VAL A 174 9.03 -7.67 -3.36
CA VAL A 174 8.86 -6.24 -3.07
C VAL A 174 8.57 -5.50 -4.38
N SER A 175 9.34 -5.75 -5.43
CA SER A 175 9.11 -5.12 -6.75
C SER A 175 7.72 -5.48 -7.31
N ALA A 176 7.30 -6.75 -7.21
CA ALA A 176 5.98 -7.19 -7.63
C ALA A 176 4.87 -6.48 -6.84
N CYS A 177 5.00 -6.41 -5.51
CA CYS A 177 4.03 -5.74 -4.64
C CYS A 177 3.96 -4.23 -4.91
N ALA A 178 5.10 -3.57 -5.10
CA ALA A 178 5.15 -2.15 -5.42
C ALA A 178 4.54 -1.86 -6.81
N CYS A 179 4.78 -2.74 -7.79
CA CYS A 179 4.17 -2.66 -9.11
C CYS A 179 2.64 -2.83 -9.04
N ALA A 180 2.14 -3.77 -8.23
CA ALA A 180 0.70 -3.92 -7.99
C ALA A 180 0.08 -2.65 -7.38
N GLY A 181 0.77 -2.02 -6.43
CA GLY A 181 0.37 -0.73 -5.87
C GLY A 181 0.29 0.38 -6.91
N LEU A 182 1.34 0.53 -7.74
CA LEU A 182 1.33 1.49 -8.86
C LEU A 182 0.20 1.22 -9.85
N ALA A 183 -0.08 -0.06 -10.13
CA ALA A 183 -1.20 -0.42 -10.96
C ALA A 183 -2.52 0.06 -10.34
N ASN A 184 -2.72 -0.10 -9.03
CA ASN A 184 -3.94 0.35 -8.35
C ASN A 184 -4.06 1.88 -8.35
N PHE A 185 -2.94 2.58 -8.17
CA PHE A 185 -2.87 4.03 -8.29
C PHE A 185 -3.27 4.51 -9.71
N ALA A 186 -2.81 3.79 -10.74
CA ALA A 186 -3.05 4.06 -12.16
C ALA A 186 -4.49 3.82 -12.65
N ALA A 187 -5.49 3.78 -11.75
CA ALA A 187 -6.90 3.75 -12.12
C ALA A 187 -7.50 5.16 -12.36
N ASP A 188 -6.75 6.23 -12.05
CA ASP A 188 -7.13 7.63 -12.31
C ASP A 188 -6.24 8.27 -13.39
N PRO A 189 -6.80 9.05 -14.34
CA PRO A 189 -6.07 9.79 -15.36
C PRO A 189 -4.88 10.64 -14.86
N GLN A 190 -5.07 11.39 -13.77
CA GLN A 190 -4.01 12.23 -13.20
C GLN A 190 -2.92 11.36 -12.55
N ALA A 191 -3.31 10.27 -11.91
CA ALA A 191 -2.39 9.32 -11.29
C ALA A 191 -1.52 8.62 -12.34
N ILE A 192 -2.10 8.23 -13.48
CA ILE A 192 -1.36 7.67 -14.62
C ILE A 192 -0.29 8.65 -15.10
N ARG A 193 -0.66 9.91 -15.35
CA ARG A 193 0.28 10.94 -15.81
C ARG A 193 1.43 11.14 -14.83
N ARG A 194 1.11 11.20 -13.54
CA ARG A 194 2.12 11.37 -12.50
C ARG A 194 3.08 10.18 -12.44
N ALA A 195 2.55 8.96 -12.43
CA ALA A 195 3.37 7.75 -12.39
C ALA A 195 4.30 7.64 -13.59
N VAL A 196 3.77 7.88 -14.80
CA VAL A 196 4.58 7.85 -16.03
C VAL A 196 5.65 8.94 -15.99
N HIS A 197 5.30 10.19 -15.65
CA HIS A 197 6.26 11.28 -15.55
C HIS A 197 7.34 11.06 -14.49
N ALA A 198 7.01 10.35 -13.42
CA ALA A 198 7.96 9.94 -12.38
C ALA A 198 8.85 8.75 -12.80
N GLY A 199 8.69 8.22 -14.02
CA GLY A 199 9.51 7.14 -14.57
C GLY A 199 8.99 5.73 -14.28
N ALA A 200 7.75 5.56 -13.81
CA ALA A 200 7.22 4.23 -13.46
C ALA A 200 7.28 3.24 -14.63
N ALA A 201 7.03 3.69 -15.86
CA ALA A 201 7.08 2.84 -17.05
C ALA A 201 8.45 2.20 -17.24
N ARG A 202 9.52 3.00 -17.16
CA ARG A 202 10.91 2.54 -17.28
C ARG A 202 11.23 1.47 -16.25
N GLU A 203 10.90 1.73 -14.98
CA GLU A 203 11.24 0.82 -13.88
C GLU A 203 10.43 -0.48 -13.93
N ILE A 204 9.16 -0.42 -14.32
CA ILE A 204 8.33 -1.62 -14.54
C ILE A 204 8.88 -2.46 -15.70
N VAL A 205 9.27 -1.83 -16.81
CA VAL A 205 9.90 -2.53 -17.94
C VAL A 205 11.22 -3.17 -17.52
N ALA A 206 12.07 -2.46 -16.76
CA ALA A 206 13.32 -2.99 -16.24
C ALA A 206 13.10 -4.20 -15.32
N MET A 207 12.15 -4.11 -14.39
CA MET A 207 11.73 -5.21 -13.52
C MET A 207 11.27 -6.43 -14.34
N MET A 208 10.41 -6.24 -15.34
CA MET A 208 9.93 -7.32 -16.21
C MET A 208 11.06 -7.95 -17.04
N ARG A 209 12.06 -7.17 -17.48
CA ARG A 209 13.25 -7.69 -18.18
C ARG A 209 14.13 -8.52 -17.26
N PHE A 210 14.26 -8.11 -16.01
CA PHE A 210 15.10 -8.79 -15.04
C PHE A 210 14.53 -10.17 -14.66
N ALA A 211 13.20 -10.28 -14.50
CA ALA A 211 12.53 -11.51 -14.10
C ALA A 211 11.55 -12.03 -15.17
N PRO A 212 12.03 -12.45 -16.36
CA PRO A 212 11.18 -12.82 -17.49
C PRO A 212 10.39 -14.13 -17.27
N THR A 213 10.76 -14.92 -16.27
CA THR A 213 10.14 -16.20 -15.89
C THR A 213 9.35 -16.11 -14.58
N ASP A 214 9.32 -14.95 -13.93
CA ASP A 214 8.48 -14.71 -12.76
C ASP A 214 7.08 -14.28 -13.19
N GLY A 215 6.11 -15.17 -13.04
CA GLY A 215 4.76 -14.92 -13.51
C GLY A 215 4.04 -13.80 -12.74
N GLU A 216 4.36 -13.56 -11.46
CA GLU A 216 3.74 -12.49 -10.68
C GLU A 216 4.26 -11.12 -11.13
N ILE A 217 5.58 -10.99 -11.32
CA ILE A 217 6.20 -9.79 -11.88
C ILE A 217 5.64 -9.48 -13.28
N GLN A 218 5.58 -10.49 -14.15
CA GLN A 218 5.05 -10.27 -15.50
C GLN A 218 3.57 -9.87 -15.47
N GLU A 219 2.75 -10.53 -14.64
CA GLU A 219 1.33 -10.23 -14.56
C GLU A 219 1.07 -8.81 -14.02
N ASN A 220 1.70 -8.44 -12.90
CA ASN A 220 1.58 -7.11 -12.32
C ASN A 220 2.11 -6.02 -13.27
N GLY A 221 3.24 -6.29 -13.93
CA GLY A 221 3.81 -5.40 -14.95
C GLY A 221 2.86 -5.20 -16.13
N CYS A 222 2.27 -6.27 -16.66
CA CYS A 222 1.25 -6.19 -17.71
C CYS A 222 0.02 -5.40 -17.26
N ILE A 223 -0.47 -5.61 -16.02
CA ILE A 223 -1.61 -4.85 -15.48
C ILE A 223 -1.27 -3.36 -15.44
N ALA A 224 -0.13 -2.98 -14.86
CA ALA A 224 0.29 -1.58 -14.74
C ALA A 224 0.44 -0.90 -16.11
N LEU A 225 1.17 -1.53 -17.04
CA LEU A 225 1.36 -1.00 -18.40
C LEU A 225 0.04 -0.89 -19.17
N SER A 226 -0.89 -1.84 -18.98
CA SER A 226 -2.22 -1.77 -19.58
C SER A 226 -3.01 -0.56 -19.08
N ARG A 227 -2.93 -0.26 -17.78
CA ARG A 227 -3.60 0.90 -17.17
C ARG A 227 -2.97 2.21 -17.66
N PHE A 228 -1.64 2.29 -17.76
CA PHE A 228 -0.97 3.45 -18.34
C PHE A 228 -1.34 3.69 -19.80
N ALA A 229 -1.65 2.62 -20.56
CA ALA A 229 -2.09 2.74 -21.94
C ALA A 229 -3.58 3.14 -22.09
N VAL A 230 -4.40 3.10 -21.02
CA VAL A 230 -5.84 3.43 -21.07
C VAL A 230 -6.10 4.93 -21.07
N ASP A 231 -5.51 5.71 -20.15
CA ASP A 231 -5.72 7.17 -20.10
C ASP A 231 -4.85 7.91 -21.10
N ALA A 232 -5.35 7.84 -22.32
CA ALA A 232 -4.80 8.41 -23.48
C ALA A 232 -5.37 9.83 -23.71
N SER A 233 -4.72 10.85 -23.14
CA SER A 233 -4.34 12.03 -23.96
C SER A 233 -3.36 11.64 -25.11
N ALA A 234 -3.03 10.35 -25.11
CA ALA A 234 -2.92 9.41 -26.22
C ALA A 234 -1.57 9.32 -26.85
N VAL A 235 -1.04 10.43 -27.34
CA VAL A 235 0.16 10.33 -28.15
C VAL A 235 1.42 10.36 -27.28
N LYS A 236 1.47 11.24 -26.26
CA LYS A 236 2.71 11.43 -25.49
C LYS A 236 3.04 10.25 -24.57
N ILE A 237 2.11 9.86 -23.70
CA ILE A 237 2.30 8.72 -22.79
C ILE A 237 2.53 7.44 -23.59
N ALA A 238 1.74 7.18 -24.64
CA ALA A 238 1.95 5.97 -25.43
C ALA A 238 3.30 5.96 -26.14
N LYS A 239 3.79 7.11 -26.66
CA LYS A 239 5.15 7.21 -27.19
C LYS A 239 6.20 6.93 -26.14
N GLU A 240 6.02 7.44 -24.93
CA GLU A 240 6.92 7.19 -23.81
C GLU A 240 6.94 5.70 -23.44
N LEU A 241 5.77 5.05 -23.32
CA LEU A 241 5.68 3.60 -23.09
C LEU A 241 6.40 2.79 -24.19
N VAL A 242 6.27 3.20 -25.46
CA VAL A 242 6.99 2.58 -26.58
C VAL A 242 8.48 2.82 -26.48
N GLN A 243 8.92 4.04 -26.15
CA GLN A 243 10.33 4.39 -26.00
C GLN A 243 11.02 3.62 -24.87
N GLU A 244 10.33 3.40 -23.75
CA GLU A 244 10.85 2.57 -22.65
C GLU A 244 10.92 1.08 -23.02
N GLY A 245 10.25 0.68 -24.10
CA GLY A 245 10.23 -0.69 -24.62
C GLY A 245 9.18 -1.58 -23.94
N SER A 246 8.01 -0.99 -23.64
CA SER A 246 6.83 -1.72 -23.17
C SER A 246 6.36 -2.79 -24.18
N PRO A 247 6.30 -2.53 -25.50
CA PRO A 247 5.85 -3.54 -26.46
C PRO A 247 6.65 -4.84 -26.40
N GLU A 248 7.97 -4.75 -26.27
CA GLU A 248 8.90 -5.89 -26.25
C GLU A 248 8.68 -6.77 -25.01
N VAL A 249 8.52 -6.17 -23.83
CA VAL A 249 8.29 -6.94 -22.59
C VAL A 249 6.89 -7.55 -22.56
N LEU A 250 5.87 -6.86 -23.07
CA LEU A 250 4.52 -7.41 -23.19
C LEU A 250 4.51 -8.61 -24.14
N MET A 251 5.23 -8.51 -25.26
CA MET A 251 5.41 -9.60 -26.21
C MET A 251 6.14 -10.80 -25.59
N SER A 252 7.21 -10.53 -24.84
CA SER A 252 7.96 -11.55 -24.11
C SER A 252 7.08 -12.26 -23.08
N ALA A 253 6.29 -11.51 -22.31
CA ALA A 253 5.36 -12.05 -21.32
C ALA A 253 4.31 -12.98 -21.97
N ILE A 254 3.71 -12.56 -23.10
CA ILE A 254 2.76 -13.38 -23.88
C ILE A 254 3.41 -14.68 -24.40
N ARG A 255 4.71 -14.67 -24.71
CA ARG A 255 5.47 -15.85 -25.15
C ARG A 255 5.78 -16.80 -23.99
N ASN A 256 6.23 -16.26 -22.86
CA ASN A 256 6.64 -17.05 -21.70
C ASN A 256 5.45 -17.61 -20.91
N PHE A 257 4.30 -16.94 -20.94
CA PHE A 257 3.11 -17.30 -20.15
C PHE A 257 1.84 -17.49 -20.99
N PRO A 258 1.84 -18.43 -21.95
CA PRO A 258 0.71 -18.63 -22.87
C PRO A 258 -0.57 -19.15 -22.20
N ARG A 259 -0.54 -19.46 -20.90
CA ARG A 259 -1.69 -19.98 -20.14
C ARG A 259 -2.13 -19.07 -18.98
N ARG A 260 -1.47 -17.93 -18.76
CA ARG A 260 -1.88 -16.97 -17.71
C ARG A 260 -2.88 -15.98 -18.26
N VAL A 261 -4.16 -16.27 -18.08
CA VAL A 261 -5.28 -15.52 -18.67
C VAL A 261 -5.24 -14.03 -18.29
N ILE A 262 -4.98 -13.71 -17.02
CA ILE A 262 -4.94 -12.31 -16.54
C ILE A 262 -3.80 -11.55 -17.21
N LEU A 263 -2.59 -12.12 -17.21
CA LEU A 263 -1.43 -11.57 -17.91
C LEU A 263 -1.73 -11.34 -19.39
N LEU A 264 -2.25 -12.37 -20.09
CA LEU A 264 -2.56 -12.28 -21.53
C LEU A 264 -3.55 -11.14 -21.80
N ARG A 265 -4.66 -11.07 -21.06
CA ARG A 265 -5.68 -10.03 -21.19
C ARG A 265 -5.09 -8.63 -21.06
N HIS A 266 -4.27 -8.40 -20.03
CA HIS A 266 -3.69 -7.08 -19.79
C HIS A 266 -2.60 -6.75 -20.82
N ALA A 267 -1.77 -7.71 -21.20
CA ALA A 267 -0.75 -7.50 -22.21
C ALA A 267 -1.34 -7.17 -23.58
N THR A 268 -2.38 -7.89 -24.00
CA THR A 268 -3.08 -7.64 -25.26
C THR A 268 -3.82 -6.31 -25.24
N ALA A 269 -4.47 -5.96 -24.12
CA ALA A 269 -5.15 -4.66 -23.97
C ALA A 269 -4.16 -3.49 -24.06
N ALA A 270 -2.99 -3.62 -23.42
CA ALA A 270 -1.93 -2.62 -23.51
C ALA A 270 -1.46 -2.42 -24.97
N LEU A 271 -1.11 -3.50 -25.67
CA LEU A 271 -0.65 -3.45 -27.07
C LEU A 271 -1.72 -2.85 -28.00
N HIS A 272 -2.98 -3.27 -27.85
CA HIS A 272 -4.10 -2.72 -28.60
C HIS A 272 -4.24 -1.21 -28.39
N ASN A 273 -4.14 -0.74 -27.14
CA ASN A 273 -4.23 0.68 -26.84
C ASN A 273 -3.05 1.49 -27.42
N LEU A 274 -1.84 0.92 -27.45
CA LEU A 274 -0.66 1.54 -28.08
C LEU A 274 -0.78 1.64 -29.60
N VAL A 275 -1.43 0.67 -30.25
CA VAL A 275 -1.74 0.75 -31.69
C VAL A 275 -2.85 1.76 -31.95
N LYS A 276 -3.92 1.74 -31.16
CA LYS A 276 -5.02 2.70 -31.26
C LYS A 276 -4.54 4.15 -31.12
N SER A 277 -3.55 4.40 -30.27
CA SER A 277 -2.95 5.72 -30.09
C SER A 277 -1.97 6.14 -31.21
N ARG A 278 -1.73 5.25 -32.19
CA ARG A 278 -0.74 5.41 -33.27
C ARG A 278 0.70 5.55 -32.78
N ALA A 279 0.98 5.17 -31.54
CA ALA A 279 2.34 5.11 -31.02
C ALA A 279 3.07 3.84 -31.49
N LEU A 280 2.33 2.79 -31.82
CA LEU A 280 2.84 1.53 -32.34
C LEU A 280 2.20 1.23 -33.72
N ASN A 281 3.00 0.74 -34.68
CA ASN A 281 2.49 0.34 -36.00
C ASN A 281 1.70 -0.99 -35.90
N THR A 282 0.61 -1.12 -36.65
CA THR A 282 -0.22 -2.34 -36.73
C THR A 282 0.58 -3.55 -37.18
N ASP A 283 1.56 -3.36 -38.08
CA ASP A 283 2.42 -4.44 -38.59
C ASP A 283 3.22 -5.13 -37.47
N PHE A 284 3.47 -4.43 -36.35
CA PHE A 284 4.14 -4.98 -35.18
C PHE A 284 3.30 -6.05 -34.47
N ILE A 285 1.97 -5.88 -34.44
CA ILE A 285 1.01 -6.83 -33.84
C ILE A 285 0.76 -8.00 -34.79
N ASP A 286 0.58 -7.73 -36.09
CA ASP A 286 0.26 -8.77 -37.07
C ASP A 286 1.38 -9.81 -37.23
N LEU A 287 2.65 -9.39 -37.06
CA LEU A 287 3.80 -10.31 -37.07
C LEU A 287 3.83 -11.27 -35.86
N HIS A 288 3.02 -11.01 -34.81
CA HIS A 288 3.29 -11.52 -33.48
C HIS A 288 2.09 -12.02 -32.65
N LEU A 289 0.87 -11.58 -32.95
CA LEU A 289 -0.27 -11.70 -32.03
C LEU A 289 -1.55 -12.32 -32.61
N GLY A 290 -1.64 -12.56 -33.92
CA GLY A 290 -2.88 -12.96 -34.61
C GLY A 290 -3.62 -14.14 -33.97
N GLU A 291 -2.93 -15.23 -33.62
CA GLU A 291 -3.56 -16.40 -32.99
C GLU A 291 -3.73 -16.28 -31.46
N LYS A 292 -2.82 -15.57 -30.77
CA LYS A 292 -2.86 -15.45 -29.30
C LYS A 292 -3.89 -14.44 -28.81
N LEU A 293 -4.20 -13.42 -29.59
CA LEU A 293 -5.31 -12.48 -29.33
C LEU A 293 -6.66 -13.18 -29.36
N LEU A 294 -6.86 -14.10 -30.32
CA LEU A 294 -8.10 -14.89 -30.43
C LEU A 294 -8.31 -15.80 -29.22
N LEU A 295 -7.25 -16.39 -28.66
CA LEU A 295 -7.34 -17.23 -27.45
C LEU A 295 -7.72 -16.43 -26.19
N ALA A 296 -7.25 -15.19 -26.06
CA ALA A 296 -7.62 -14.31 -24.94
C ALA A 296 -9.04 -13.74 -25.10
N ALA A 297 -9.49 -13.48 -26.33
CA ALA A 297 -10.83 -12.99 -26.63
C ALA A 297 -11.91 -14.09 -26.52
N THR A 298 -11.60 -15.33 -26.91
CA THR A 298 -12.58 -16.45 -26.92
C THR A 298 -12.91 -17.02 -25.54
N GLN A 299 -12.11 -16.72 -24.51
CA GLN A 299 -12.44 -17.12 -23.13
C GLN A 299 -13.45 -16.19 -22.44
N ASP A 300 -13.75 -15.03 -23.05
CA ASP A 300 -14.77 -14.08 -22.54
C ASP A 300 -16.20 -14.54 -22.90
N ASP A 301 -16.37 -15.30 -23.99
CA ASP A 301 -17.67 -15.85 -24.43
C ASP A 301 -18.09 -17.13 -23.67
N ALA A 302 -17.22 -17.67 -22.81
CA ALA A 302 -17.49 -18.90 -22.06
C ALA A 302 -18.17 -18.67 -20.69
N LYS A 303 -18.43 -17.42 -20.28
CA LYS A 303 -19.39 -17.14 -19.20
C LYS A 303 -20.78 -16.98 -19.81
N PRO A 304 -21.73 -17.89 -19.54
CA PRO A 304 -23.10 -17.65 -19.96
C PRO A 304 -23.59 -16.38 -19.28
N ARG A 305 -23.99 -15.39 -20.08
CA ARG A 305 -24.87 -14.32 -19.62
C ARG A 305 -26.11 -15.03 -19.05
N ALA A 306 -26.19 -15.10 -17.73
CA ALA A 306 -27.39 -15.56 -17.05
C ALA A 306 -28.52 -14.64 -17.50
N SER A 307 -29.33 -15.15 -18.42
CA SER A 307 -30.58 -14.55 -18.83
C SER A 307 -31.64 -15.07 -17.87
N ARG A 308 -32.02 -14.24 -16.91
CA ARG A 308 -33.37 -14.05 -16.36
C ARG A 308 -33.34 -13.04 -15.23
#